data_AF-A0AAD4SP90-F1
#
_entry.id   AF-A0AAD4SP90-F1
#
_cell.length_a   1.000
_cell.length_b   1.000
_cell.length_c   1.000
_cell.angle_alpha   90.00
_cell.angle_beta   90.00
_cell.angle_gamma   90.00
#
_symmetry.space_group_name_H-M   'P 1'
#
loop_
_entity.id
_entity.type
_entity.pdbx_description
1 polymer ?
#
loop_
_entity_poly.entity_id
_entity_poly.type
_entity_poly.pdbx_seq_one_letter_code
_entity_poly.pdbx_strand_id
1 'polypeptide(L)'
;MSSLMVFGKKRVESDHDKKSFHEVVLEGMRLAAVPNLAEYIPFVGQFDLQGLVKGMKEVSKVYDKMLDNVIDEHVEVFDKDNLKDFIHVLLDCMESNDTDFPIDRYNIKAIAL
;
A
#
# COMPACT_ATOMS: atom_id res chain seq x y z
N MET A 1 -3.07 15.38 -2.10
CA MET A 1 -3.69 15.46 -3.45
C MET A 1 -3.64 14.11 -4.16
N SER A 2 -2.59 13.30 -3.99
CA SER A 2 -2.44 11.95 -4.58
C SER A 2 -3.56 10.96 -4.23
N SER A 3 -3.96 10.83 -2.95
CA SER A 3 -4.95 9.81 -2.52
C SER A 3 -6.32 9.90 -3.21
N LEU A 4 -6.76 11.09 -3.65
CA LEU A 4 -8.05 11.24 -4.35
C LEU A 4 -7.96 10.74 -5.79
N MET A 5 -6.84 11.00 -6.47
CA MET A 5 -6.62 10.52 -7.84
C MET A 5 -6.41 9.01 -7.88
N VAL A 6 -5.68 8.47 -6.89
CA VAL A 6 -5.37 7.05 -6.84
C VAL A 6 -6.59 6.24 -6.43
N PHE A 7 -7.22 6.58 -5.29
CA PHE A 7 -8.25 5.74 -4.66
C PHE A 7 -9.68 6.26 -4.80
N GLY A 8 -9.90 7.34 -5.57
CA GLY A 8 -11.21 7.99 -5.67
C GLY A 8 -11.73 8.64 -4.36
N LYS A 9 -10.99 8.52 -3.26
CA LYS A 9 -11.39 8.95 -1.90
C LYS A 9 -10.43 9.97 -1.30
N LYS A 10 -10.99 10.97 -0.61
CA LYS A 10 -10.21 12.00 0.09
C LYS A 10 -9.51 11.46 1.35
N ARG A 11 -10.07 10.41 1.96
CA ARG A 11 -9.49 9.68 3.09
C ARG A 11 -9.71 8.19 2.88
N VAL A 12 -8.64 7.43 3.00
CA VAL A 12 -8.68 5.98 3.12
C VAL A 12 -8.42 5.67 4.59
N GLU A 13 -9.37 5.01 5.23
CA GLU A 13 -9.30 4.62 6.64
C GLU A 13 -9.29 3.10 6.71
N SER A 14 -8.49 2.54 7.62
CA SER A 14 -8.59 1.12 7.90
C SER A 14 -9.82 0.87 8.78
N ASP A 15 -10.71 -0.05 8.39
CA ASP A 15 -11.87 -0.41 9.21
C ASP A 15 -11.49 -0.98 10.59
N HIS A 16 -10.29 -1.57 10.71
CA HIS A 16 -9.86 -2.26 11.92
C HIS A 16 -8.91 -1.48 12.82
N ASP A 17 -8.01 -0.65 12.29
CA ASP A 17 -6.91 -0.06 13.07
C ASP A 17 -7.12 1.40 13.48
N LYS A 18 -8.27 2.03 13.13
CA LYS A 18 -8.55 3.47 13.34
C LYS A 18 -7.48 4.45 12.82
N LYS A 19 -6.42 3.93 12.19
CA LYS A 19 -5.34 4.71 11.60
C LYS A 19 -5.76 5.11 10.19
N SER A 20 -5.60 6.38 9.89
CA SER A 20 -5.75 6.89 8.52
C SER A 20 -4.55 6.46 7.67
N PHE A 21 -4.75 6.35 6.35
CA PHE A 21 -3.67 6.03 5.41
C PHE A 21 -2.45 6.95 5.59
N HIS A 22 -2.70 8.23 5.85
CA HIS A 22 -1.66 9.21 6.11
C HIS A 22 -0.82 8.89 7.35
N GLU A 23 -1.44 8.40 8.43
CA GLU A 23 -0.73 8.03 9.66
C GLU A 23 0.14 6.78 9.44
N VAL A 24 -0.36 5.80 8.70
CA VAL A 24 0.39 4.58 8.37
C VAL A 24 1.60 4.89 7.50
N VAL A 25 1.44 5.74 6.47
CA VAL A 25 2.55 6.20 5.62
C VAL A 25 3.57 7.00 6.41
N LEU A 26 3.11 7.91 7.28
CA LEU A 26 3.99 8.72 8.13
C LEU A 26 4.80 7.85 9.11
N GLU A 27 4.17 6.83 9.70
CA GLU A 27 4.82 5.86 10.57
C GLU A 27 5.88 5.04 9.81
N GLY A 28 5.55 4.55 8.62
CA GLY A 28 6.50 3.86 7.74
C GLY A 28 7.69 4.74 7.34
N MET A 29 7.45 6.00 6.95
CA MET A 29 8.51 6.97 6.64
C MET A 29 9.39 7.25 7.85
N ARG A 30 8.80 7.37 9.04
CA ARG A 30 9.55 7.56 10.28
C ARG A 30 10.47 6.36 10.53
N LEU A 31 9.97 5.14 10.40
CA LEU A 31 10.76 3.91 10.58
C LEU A 31 11.88 3.80 9.53
N ALA A 32 11.61 4.17 8.28
CA ALA A 32 12.60 4.18 7.20
C ALA A 32 13.70 5.25 7.39
N ALA A 33 13.37 6.37 8.03
CA ALA A 33 14.31 7.48 8.28
C ALA A 33 15.19 7.28 9.52
N VAL A 34 14.90 6.29 10.39
CA VAL A 34 15.74 6.02 11.55
C VAL A 34 17.09 5.46 11.09
N PRO A 35 18.23 6.05 11.51
CA PRO A 35 19.54 5.51 11.17
C PRO A 35 19.70 4.09 11.70
N ASN A 36 20.02 3.15 10.81
CA ASN A 36 20.10 1.75 11.17
C ASN A 36 21.46 1.43 11.82
N LEU A 37 21.50 1.28 13.15
CA LEU A 37 22.67 0.86 13.91
C LEU A 37 23.30 -0.46 13.41
N ALA A 38 22.53 -1.31 12.74
CA ALA A 38 23.04 -2.51 12.08
C ALA A 38 24.05 -2.21 10.96
N GLU A 39 23.92 -1.06 10.30
CA GLU A 39 24.83 -0.62 9.24
C GLU A 39 26.15 -0.07 9.82
N TYR A 40 26.13 0.37 11.07
CA TYR A 40 27.30 0.93 11.77
C TYR A 40 28.04 -0.09 12.64
N ILE A 41 27.35 -1.13 13.14
CA ILE A 41 27.92 -2.12 14.05
C ILE A 41 27.69 -3.54 13.48
N PRO A 42 28.74 -4.21 12.97
CA PRO A 42 28.63 -5.48 12.25
C PRO A 42 27.93 -6.61 13.01
N PHE A 43 27.92 -6.56 14.34
CA PHE A 43 27.36 -7.61 15.21
C PHE A 43 25.93 -7.35 15.68
N VAL A 44 25.37 -6.16 15.43
CA VAL A 44 24.05 -5.74 15.95
C VAL A 44 22.92 -6.06 14.97
N GLY A 45 23.24 -6.28 13.69
CA GLY A 45 22.24 -6.43 12.63
C GLY A 45 21.31 -7.62 12.75
N GLN A 46 21.71 -8.71 13.43
CA GLN A 46 20.85 -9.89 13.60
C GLN A 46 19.82 -9.75 14.71
N PHE A 47 19.95 -8.77 15.62
CA PHE A 47 19.13 -8.70 16.83
C PHE A 47 17.92 -7.77 16.73
N ASP A 48 17.79 -6.98 15.65
CA ASP A 48 16.74 -5.96 15.49
C ASP A 48 16.52 -5.14 16.78
N LEU A 49 17.61 -4.68 17.41
CA LEU A 49 17.56 -4.03 18.73
C LEU A 49 16.71 -2.74 18.73
N GLN A 50 16.57 -2.11 17.57
CA GLN A 50 15.74 -0.92 17.38
C GLN A 50 14.27 -1.26 17.07
N GLY A 51 13.95 -2.53 16.84
CA GLY A 51 12.62 -2.98 16.45
C GLY A 51 12.17 -2.46 15.08
N LEU A 52 13.10 -2.00 14.22
CA LEU A 52 12.79 -1.40 12.93
C LEU A 52 12.20 -2.44 11.98
N VAL A 53 12.73 -3.66 11.98
CA VAL A 53 12.21 -4.74 11.12
C VAL A 53 10.82 -5.16 11.58
N LYS A 54 10.60 -5.31 12.89
CA LYS A 54 9.28 -5.60 13.44
C LYS A 54 8.27 -4.49 13.15
N GLY A 55 8.63 -3.24 13.41
CA GLY A 55 7.76 -2.08 13.15
C GLY A 55 7.40 -1.96 11.67
N MET A 56 8.37 -2.11 10.78
CA MET A 56 8.13 -2.06 9.33
C MET A 56 7.20 -3.20 8.87
N LYS A 57 7.33 -4.40 9.46
CA LYS A 57 6.40 -5.51 9.19
C LYS A 57 4.98 -5.23 9.67
N GLU A 58 4.81 -4.57 10.83
CA GLU A 58 3.49 -4.20 11.33
C GLU A 58 2.84 -3.14 10.44
N VAL A 59 3.58 -2.08 10.09
CA VAL A 59 3.12 -1.06 9.14
C VAL A 59 2.74 -1.68 7.79
N SER A 60 3.57 -2.59 7.27
CA SER A 60 3.31 -3.29 6.01
C SER A 60 2.02 -4.12 6.05
N LYS A 61 1.72 -4.81 7.16
CA LYS A 61 0.46 -5.57 7.30
C LYS A 61 -0.76 -4.66 7.32
N VAL A 62 -0.69 -3.54 8.03
CA VAL A 62 -1.79 -2.57 8.07
C VAL A 62 -2.01 -1.99 6.68
N TYR A 63 -0.93 -1.61 5.99
CA TYR A 63 -1.00 -1.06 4.65
C TYR A 63 -1.55 -2.06 3.62
N ASP A 64 -1.09 -3.31 3.64
CA ASP A 64 -1.57 -4.37 2.74
C ASP A 64 -3.07 -4.62 2.91
N LYS A 65 -3.55 -4.68 4.16
CA LYS A 65 -4.98 -4.84 4.46
C LYS A 65 -5.81 -3.63 4.02
N MET A 66 -5.26 -2.42 4.15
CA MET A 66 -5.94 -1.21 3.66
C MET A 66 -6.08 -1.23 2.13
N LEU A 67 -5.02 -1.60 1.40
CA LEU A 67 -5.08 -1.71 -0.06
C LEU A 67 -6.04 -2.83 -0.50
N ASP A 68 -6.05 -3.96 0.20
CA ASP A 68 -6.99 -5.04 -0.07
C ASP A 68 -8.44 -4.54 0.01
N ASN A 69 -8.80 -3.85 1.10
CA ASN A 69 -10.13 -3.28 1.27
C ASN A 69 -10.47 -2.28 0.17
N VAL A 70 -9.53 -1.39 -0.20
CA VAL A 70 -9.76 -0.41 -1.26
C VAL A 70 -9.99 -1.10 -2.60
N ILE A 71 -9.18 -2.11 -2.95
CA ILE A 71 -9.36 -2.84 -4.20
C ILE A 71 -10.70 -3.58 -4.20
N ASP A 72 -11.07 -4.24 -3.11
CA ASP A 72 -12.32 -4.98 -3.02
C ASP A 72 -13.53 -4.05 -3.20
N GLU A 73 -13.52 -2.86 -2.59
CA GLU A 73 -14.55 -1.84 -2.83
C GLU A 73 -14.62 -1.39 -4.30
N HIS A 74 -13.47 -1.21 -4.96
CA HIS A 74 -13.42 -0.78 -6.37
C HIS A 74 -13.86 -1.90 -7.30
N VAL A 75 -13.59 -3.17 -6.97
CA VAL A 75 -14.07 -4.34 -7.73
C VAL A 75 -15.59 -4.46 -7.67
N GLU A 76 -16.22 -4.19 -6.52
CA GLU A 76 -17.69 -4.24 -6.38
C GLU A 76 -18.42 -3.19 -7.23
N VAL A 77 -17.82 -2.02 -7.41
CA VAL A 77 -18.41 -0.89 -8.17
C VAL A 77 -17.80 -0.72 -9.56
N PHE A 78 -16.95 -1.66 -9.98
CA PHE A 78 -16.20 -1.57 -11.22
C PHE A 78 -17.14 -1.56 -12.43
N ASP A 79 -16.98 -0.54 -13.26
CA ASP A 79 -17.69 -0.36 -14.51
C ASP A 79 -16.71 0.13 -15.58
N LYS A 80 -16.50 -0.69 -16.62
CA LYS A 80 -15.57 -0.38 -17.72
C LYS A 80 -15.94 0.91 -18.46
N ASP A 81 -17.22 1.24 -18.53
CA ASP A 81 -17.68 2.44 -19.21
C ASP A 81 -17.51 3.71 -18.33
N ASN A 82 -17.04 3.55 -17.08
CA ASN A 82 -16.98 4.63 -16.09
C ASN A 82 -15.74 4.54 -15.19
N LEU A 83 -14.56 4.71 -15.79
CA LEU A 83 -13.26 4.75 -15.11
C LEU A 83 -13.08 6.08 -14.35
N LYS A 84 -13.33 6.09 -13.03
CA LYS A 84 -13.32 7.30 -12.20
C LYS A 84 -11.98 7.62 -11.53
N ASP A 85 -11.14 6.62 -11.34
CA ASP A 85 -9.89 6.71 -10.59
C ASP A 85 -8.87 5.71 -11.14
N PHE A 86 -7.65 5.83 -10.64
CA PHE A 86 -6.53 5.03 -11.12
C PHE A 86 -6.68 3.53 -10.85
N ILE A 87 -7.33 3.13 -9.75
CA ILE A 87 -7.60 1.71 -9.44
C ILE A 87 -8.55 1.12 -10.48
N HIS A 88 -9.60 1.83 -10.89
CA HIS A 88 -10.47 1.37 -11.98
C HIS A 88 -9.71 1.17 -13.29
N VAL A 89 -8.76 2.06 -13.64
CA VAL A 89 -7.92 1.88 -14.84
C VAL A 89 -7.07 0.62 -14.74
N LEU A 90 -6.46 0.35 -13.58
CA LEU A 90 -5.67 -0.85 -13.37
C LEU A 90 -6.51 -2.14 -13.40
N LEU A 91 -7.75 -2.09 -12.89
CA LEU A 91 -8.70 -3.20 -12.99
C LEU A 91 -9.11 -3.49 -14.43
N ASP A 92 -9.33 -2.45 -15.25
CA ASP A 92 -9.61 -2.62 -16.68
C ASP A 92 -8.41 -3.22 -17.43
N CYS A 93 -7.19 -2.81 -17.10
CA CYS A 93 -5.97 -3.44 -17.65
C CYS A 93 -5.82 -4.92 -17.24
N MET A 94 -6.25 -5.28 -16.03
CA MET A 94 -6.26 -6.67 -15.56
C MET A 94 -7.30 -7.52 -16.33
N GLU A 95 -8.48 -6.98 -16.65
CA GLU A 95 -9.52 -7.73 -17.36
C GLU A 95 -9.28 -7.82 -18.88
N SER A 96 -8.77 -6.75 -19.49
CA SER A 96 -8.48 -6.69 -20.93
C SER A 96 -7.32 -7.59 -21.35
N ASN A 97 -6.39 -7.91 -20.44
CA ASN A 97 -5.11 -8.56 -20.77
C ASN A 97 -4.35 -7.85 -21.92
N ASP A 98 -4.59 -6.55 -22.13
CA ASP A 98 -4.01 -5.75 -23.23
C ASP A 98 -2.54 -5.35 -22.97
N THR A 99 -1.89 -6.02 -22.02
CA THR A 99 -0.52 -5.74 -21.57
C THR A 99 0.39 -6.93 -21.91
N ASP A 100 1.66 -6.65 -22.23
CA ASP A 100 2.66 -7.67 -22.55
C ASP A 100 2.87 -8.69 -21.42
N PHE A 101 2.44 -8.35 -20.21
CA PHE A 101 2.44 -9.21 -19.02
C PHE A 101 1.11 -9.08 -18.28
N PRO A 102 0.48 -10.20 -17.86
CA PRO A 102 -0.81 -10.17 -17.17
C PRO A 102 -0.70 -9.43 -15.83
N ILE A 103 -1.42 -8.31 -15.72
CA ILE A 103 -1.52 -7.56 -14.46
C ILE A 103 -2.39 -8.37 -13.49
N ASP A 104 -1.84 -8.70 -12.33
CA ASP A 104 -2.56 -9.34 -11.24
C ASP A 104 -2.85 -8.36 -10.08
N ARG A 105 -3.64 -8.82 -9.11
CA ARG A 105 -3.97 -8.04 -7.91
C ARG A 105 -2.74 -7.61 -7.11
N TYR A 106 -1.66 -8.40 -7.11
CA TYR A 106 -0.40 -8.03 -6.44
C TYR A 106 0.31 -6.90 -7.18
N ASN A 107 0.28 -6.89 -8.51
CA ASN A 107 0.81 -5.79 -9.32
C ASN A 107 0.04 -4.49 -9.04
N ILE A 108 -1.29 -4.56 -8.98
CA ILE A 108 -2.13 -3.38 -8.64
C ILE A 108 -1.73 -2.82 -7.28
N LYS A 109 -1.57 -3.67 -6.27
CA LYS A 109 -1.11 -3.25 -4.93
C LYS A 109 0.28 -2.64 -4.95
N ALA A 110 1.22 -3.22 -5.71
CA ALA A 110 2.59 -2.73 -5.80
C ALA A 110 2.67 -1.36 -6.50
N ILE A 111 1.82 -1.11 -7.49
CA ILE A 111 1.75 0.18 -8.20
C ILE A 111 1.07 1.25 -7.35
N ALA A 112 0.12 0.87 -6.50
CA ALA A 112 -0.57 1.78 -5.59
C ALA A 112 0.29 2.22 -4.38
N LEU A 113 1.44 1.57 -4.16
CA LEU A 113 2.38 1.80 -3.05
C LEU A 113 3.34 2.97 -3.34
#